data_AF-A0A434ABE2-F1
#
_entry.id   AF-A0A434ABE2-F1
#
_cell.length_a   1.000
_cell.length_b   1.000
_cell.length_c   1.000
_cell.angle_alpha   90.00
_cell.angle_beta   90.00
_cell.angle_gamma   90.00
#
_symmetry.space_group_name_H-M   'P 1'
#
loop_
_entity.id
_entity.type
_entity.pdbx_description
1 polymer ?
#
loop_
_entity_poly.entity_id
_entity_poly.type
_entity_poly.pdbx_seq_one_letter_code
_entity_poly.pdbx_strand_id
1 'polypeptide(L)'
;MWLTDVQYKNGKYSGILDNEPEYITEYKIGEKIEVDNSKISDWMYIENGKLFGGYTMKLLRARMTEAEREQFDAESGMQID
;
A
#
# COMPACT_ATOMS: atom_id res chain seq x y z
N MET A 1 0.82 4.99 4.52
CA MET A 1 1.63 3.88 5.06
C MET A 1 1.03 2.59 4.57
N TRP A 2 1.85 1.70 4.04
CA TRP A 2 1.47 0.37 3.56
C TRP A 2 2.26 -0.69 4.32
N LEU A 3 1.63 -1.82 4.60
CA LEU A 3 2.27 -2.98 5.22
C LEU A 3 2.35 -4.15 4.25
N THR A 4 3.51 -4.79 4.23
CA THR A 4 3.76 -6.07 3.56
C THR A 4 3.87 -7.19 4.58
N ASP A 5 4.03 -8.44 4.11
CA ASP A 5 4.11 -9.64 4.95
C ASP A 5 3.01 -9.73 6.01
N VAL A 6 1.79 -9.37 5.60
CA VAL A 6 0.65 -9.21 6.51
C VAL A 6 0.27 -10.55 7.14
N GLN A 7 0.17 -10.56 8.46
CA GLN A 7 -0.30 -11.69 9.27
C GLN A 7 -1.53 -11.29 10.07
N TYR A 8 -2.51 -12.19 10.14
CA TYR A 8 -3.67 -12.07 11.00
C TYR A 8 -3.62 -13.10 12.13
N LYS A 9 -3.52 -12.65 13.38
CA LYS A 9 -3.47 -13.52 14.57
C LYS A 9 -4.26 -12.89 15.70
N ASN A 10 -5.03 -13.70 16.43
CA ASN A 10 -5.81 -13.29 17.60
C ASN A 10 -6.68 -12.03 17.37
N GLY A 11 -7.27 -11.91 16.19
CA GLY A 11 -8.12 -10.77 15.86
C GLY A 11 -7.39 -9.52 15.40
N LYS A 12 -6.06 -9.54 15.25
CA LYS A 12 -5.27 -8.35 14.87
C LYS A 12 -4.41 -8.59 13.63
N TYR A 13 -4.27 -7.54 12.83
CA TYR A 13 -3.31 -7.51 11.74
C TYR A 13 -1.94 -7.01 12.20
N SER A 14 -0.89 -7.61 11.65
CA SER A 14 0.48 -7.12 11.77
C SER A 14 1.19 -7.26 10.43
N GLY A 15 2.23 -6.48 10.18
CA GLY A 15 3.02 -6.54 8.95
C GLY A 15 4.31 -5.75 9.06
N ILE A 16 5.06 -5.68 7.97
CA ILE A 16 6.30 -4.91 7.85
C ILE A 16 5.99 -3.59 7.15
N LEU A 17 6.45 -2.47 7.71
CA LEU A 17 6.26 -1.16 7.10
C LEU A 17 7.06 -1.03 5.81
N ASP A 18 6.38 -0.76 4.70
CA ASP A 18 6.94 -0.85 3.34
C ASP A 18 7.17 0.52 2.67
N ASN A 19 7.03 1.61 3.43
CA ASN A 19 7.33 2.95 2.95
C ASN A 19 7.81 3.83 4.09
N GLU A 20 8.63 4.84 3.77
CA GLU A 20 9.03 5.84 4.76
C GLU A 20 7.81 6.67 5.18
N PRO A 21 7.52 6.80 6.49
CA PRO A 21 6.50 7.71 6.97
C PRO A 21 6.90 9.16 6.73
N GLU A 22 5.97 9.98 6.26
CA GLU A 22 6.25 11.40 5.98
C GLU A 22 6.19 12.28 7.25
N TYR A 23 5.26 11.98 8.17
CA TYR A 23 4.97 12.83 9.33
C TYR A 23 5.16 12.12 10.68
N ILE A 24 5.30 10.79 10.67
CA ILE A 24 5.37 9.96 11.88
C ILE A 24 6.84 9.62 12.11
N THR A 25 7.34 9.78 13.33
CA THR A 25 8.76 9.60 13.68
C THR A 25 9.02 8.35 14.52
N GLU A 26 7.94 7.73 14.98
CA GLU A 26 7.92 6.60 15.89
C GLU A 26 8.21 5.28 15.17
N TYR A 27 8.05 5.22 13.85
CA TYR A 27 8.24 4.02 13.05
C TYR A 27 9.24 4.24 11.93
N LYS A 28 9.94 3.18 11.56
CA LYS A 28 10.89 3.18 10.43
C LYS A 28 10.50 2.14 9.39
N ILE A 29 10.85 2.39 8.13
CA ILE A 29 10.72 1.38 7.08
C ILE A 29 11.41 0.07 7.51
N GLY A 30 10.76 -1.06 7.20
CA GLY A 30 11.21 -2.39 7.60
C GLY A 30 10.84 -2.80 9.03
N GLU A 31 10.24 -1.92 9.82
CA GLU A 31 9.78 -2.25 11.17
C GLU A 31 8.50 -3.09 11.14
N LYS A 32 8.41 -4.09 12.03
CA LYS A 32 7.20 -4.87 12.21
C LYS A 32 6.22 -4.12 13.12
N ILE A 33 5.03 -3.84 12.60
CA ILE A 33 3.98 -3.15 13.36
C ILE A 33 2.73 -4.01 13.49
N GLU A 34 2.06 -3.89 14.63
CA GLU A 34 0.70 -4.37 14.85
C GLU A 34 -0.26 -3.19 14.66
N VAL A 35 -1.38 -3.41 13.98
CA VAL A 35 -2.31 -2.35 13.60
C VAL A 35 -3.62 -2.52 14.37
N ASP A 36 -4.19 -1.39 14.81
CA ASP A 36 -5.60 -1.35 15.17
C ASP A 36 -6.44 -1.52 13.90
N ASN A 37 -7.20 -2.61 13.82
CA ASN A 37 -8.01 -2.94 12.65
C ASN A 37 -8.99 -1.82 12.27
N SER A 38 -9.43 -0.98 13.23
CA SER A 38 -10.32 0.15 12.96
C SER A 38 -9.64 1.30 12.18
N LYS A 39 -8.31 1.27 12.09
CA LYS A 39 -7.49 2.26 11.39
C LYS A 39 -7.09 1.83 9.97
N ILE A 40 -7.44 0.62 9.56
CA ILE A 40 -7.17 0.13 8.21
C ILE A 40 -8.17 0.77 7.25
N SER A 41 -7.68 1.63 6.35
CA SER A 41 -8.52 2.36 5.38
C SER A 41 -8.53 1.73 3.99
N ASP A 42 -7.51 0.94 3.64
CA ASP A 42 -7.34 0.36 2.31
C ASP A 42 -6.51 -0.93 2.39
N TRP A 43 -6.61 -1.75 1.34
CA TRP A 43 -5.89 -3.02 1.19
C TRP A 43 -5.58 -3.27 -0.27
N MET A 44 -4.53 -4.03 -0.56
CA MET A 44 -4.27 -4.49 -1.91
C MET A 44 -3.56 -5.84 -1.91
N TYR A 45 -3.71 -6.58 -3.02
CA TYR A 45 -2.84 -7.69 -3.37
C TYR A 45 -2.61 -7.70 -4.89
N ILE A 46 -1.54 -8.37 -5.32
CA ILE A 46 -1.19 -8.49 -6.73
C ILE A 46 -1.32 -9.97 -7.10
N GLU A 47 -2.06 -10.25 -8.17
CA GLU A 47 -2.17 -11.58 -8.76
C GLU A 47 -1.90 -11.48 -10.26
N ASN A 48 -0.95 -12.27 -10.76
CA ASN A 48 -0.51 -12.25 -12.16
C ASN A 48 -0.17 -10.84 -12.69
N GLY A 49 0.43 -10.00 -11.83
CA GLY A 49 0.79 -8.61 -12.15
C GLY A 49 -0.38 -7.63 -12.08
N LYS A 50 -1.62 -8.08 -11.83
CA LYS A 50 -2.80 -7.22 -11.71
C LYS A 50 -3.08 -6.80 -10.26
N LEU A 51 -3.39 -5.52 -10.07
CA LEU A 51 -3.73 -4.93 -8.78
C LEU A 51 -5.21 -5.16 -8.40
N PHE A 52 -5.42 -5.83 -7.27
CA PHE A 52 -6.72 -5.94 -6.61
C PHE A 52 -6.75 -5.06 -5.36
N GLY A 53 -7.90 -4.46 -5.07
CA GLY A 53 -7.99 -3.41 -4.03
C GLY A 53 -7.27 -2.13 -4.48
N GLY A 54 -6.53 -1.51 -3.56
CA GLY A 54 -5.69 -0.34 -3.77
C GLY A 54 -6.49 0.88 -4.18
N TYR A 55 -7.67 1.09 -3.57
CA TYR A 55 -8.63 2.11 -4.01
C TYR A 55 -8.07 3.53 -3.94
N THR A 56 -7.27 3.81 -2.91
CA THR A 56 -6.56 5.07 -2.74
C THR A 56 -5.55 5.27 -3.87
N MET A 57 -4.79 4.22 -4.20
CA MET A 57 -3.79 4.28 -5.27
C MET A 57 -4.44 4.46 -6.64
N LYS A 58 -5.55 3.77 -6.91
CA LYS A 58 -6.36 3.94 -8.13
C LYS A 58 -6.90 5.37 -8.25
N LEU A 59 -7.42 5.95 -7.17
CA LEU A 59 -7.91 7.32 -7.16
C LEU A 59 -6.78 8.34 -7.39
N LEU A 60 -5.62 8.15 -6.77
CA LEU A 60 -4.45 9.02 -6.98
C LEU A 60 -3.96 8.93 -8.42
N ARG A 61 -3.83 7.71 -8.96
CA ARG A 61 -3.48 7.45 -10.37
C ARG A 61 -4.46 8.11 -11.35
N ALA A 62 -5.77 8.04 -11.07
CA ALA A 62 -6.79 8.65 -11.91
C ALA A 62 -6.69 10.19 -11.97
N ARG A 63 -6.09 10.82 -10.95
CA ARG A 63 -5.87 12.27 -10.88
C ARG A 63 -4.55 12.72 -11.52
N MET A 64 -3.65 11.79 -11.83
CA MET A 64 -2.40 12.09 -12.52
C MET A 64 -2.66 12.52 -13.96
N THR A 65 -1.80 13.41 -14.47
CA THR A 65 -1.68 13.67 -15.91
C THR A 65 -1.29 12.40 -16.65
N GLU A 66 -1.43 12.41 -17.98
CA GLU A 66 -1.06 11.26 -18.81
C GLU A 66 0.41 10.86 -18.62
N ALA A 67 1.33 11.84 -18.67
CA ALA A 67 2.77 11.59 -18.49
C ALA A 67 3.12 11.03 -17.10
N GLU A 68 2.53 11.60 -16.04
CA GLU A 68 2.74 11.09 -14.67
C GLU A 68 2.20 9.68 -14.50
N ARG A 69 1.07 9.37 -15.14
CA ARG A 69 0.44 8.06 -15.09
C ARG A 69 1.27 7.00 -15.82
N GLU A 70 1.78 7.33 -17.01
CA GLU A 70 2.68 6.45 -17.75
C GLU A 70 3.96 6.14 -16.95
N GLN A 71 4.55 7.17 -16.33
CA GLN A 71 5.71 6.99 -15.46
C GLN A 71 5.38 6.09 -14.27
N PHE A 72 4.26 6.38 -13.57
CA PHE A 72 3.81 5.59 -12.42
C PHE A 72 3.54 4.13 -12.79
N ASP A 73 2.89 3.87 -13.92
CA ASP A 73 2.61 2.51 -14.40
C ASP A 73 3.90 1.74 -14.72
N ALA A 74 4.87 2.41 -15.34
CA ALA A 74 6.17 1.82 -15.65
C ALA A 74 7.00 1.50 -14.39
N GLU A 75 7.02 2.42 -13.42
CA GLU A 75 7.77 2.26 -12.16
C GLU A 75 7.14 1.21 -11.25
N SER A 76 5.81 1.19 -11.18
CA SER A 76 5.08 0.27 -10.31
C SER A 76 5.10 -1.17 -10.82
N GLY A 77 5.16 -1.37 -12.15
CA GLY A 77 5.09 -2.69 -12.78
C GLY A 77 3.74 -3.40 -12.60
N MET A 78 2.72 -2.70 -12.13
CA MET A 78 1.38 -3.24 -11.86
C MET A 78 0.41 -2.93 -13.00
N GLN A 79 -0.45 -3.89 -13.33
CA GLN A 79 -1.62 -3.64 -14.17
C GLN A 79 -2.74 -3.07 -13.29
N ILE A 80 -3.07 -1.80 -13.53
CA ILE A 80 -4.06 -1.04 -12.77
C ILE A 80 -5.19 -0.64 -13.71
N ASP A 81 -6.39 -1.15 -13.43
CA ASP A 81 -7.63 -0.81 -14.15
C ASP A 81 -7.94 0.70 -14.08
#